data_AF-A0A3S0VHC4-F1
#
_entry.id   AF-A0A3S0VHC4-F1
#
_cell.length_a   1.000
_cell.length_b   1.000
_cell.length_c   1.000
_cell.angle_alpha   90.00
_cell.angle_beta   90.00
_cell.angle_gamma   90.00
#
_symmetry.space_group_name_H-M   'P 1'
#
loop_
_entity.id
_entity.type
_entity.pdbx_description
1 polymer ?
#
loop_
_entity_poly.entity_id
_entity_poly.type
_entity_poly.pdbx_seq_one_letter_code
_entity_poly.pdbx_strand_id
1 'polypeptide(L)'
;MMPTPDEPTRVPSVEEGLESGIDTPPGGAYLYTASIGTDAPDTTAQPNRTMEIVVAAVGLAVGLAGILLAQGIELRAETGGIDPRWWPTVLSIGSAALAAALLVAALVRPPFDRSDLETVGAGGWRRLLLATVIGAAYVAGWQLVGYLGATVVFLALLVWVFGGRGWKTIVLFPVITTGFTYLLFHTLLKVPL
;
A
#
# COMPACT_ATOMS: atom_id res chain seq x y z
N MET A 1 -29.31 63.22 15.78
CA MET A 1 -28.41 63.05 16.94
C MET A 1 -27.52 61.87 16.61
N MET A 2 -26.27 62.14 16.24
CA MET A 2 -25.36 61.23 15.54
C MET A 2 -24.19 60.92 16.51
N PRO A 3 -23.81 59.65 16.77
CA PRO A 3 -22.69 59.35 17.65
C PRO A 3 -21.37 59.64 16.92
N THR A 4 -20.50 60.38 17.59
CA THR A 4 -19.10 60.65 17.24
C THR A 4 -18.29 59.34 17.21
N PRO A 5 -17.35 59.15 16.27
CA PRO A 5 -16.46 57.98 16.27
C PRO A 5 -15.39 58.13 17.36
N ASP A 6 -15.35 57.16 18.26
CA ASP A 6 -14.38 57.07 19.34
C ASP A 6 -12.95 56.72 18.85
N GLU A 7 -12.04 57.21 19.68
CA GLU A 7 -10.59 57.23 19.68
C GLU A 7 -9.90 55.86 19.42
N PRO A 8 -8.79 55.81 18.66
CA PRO A 8 -8.04 54.57 18.46
C PRO A 8 -7.34 54.14 19.75
N THR A 9 -7.76 52.98 20.27
CA THR A 9 -7.13 52.28 21.40
C THR A 9 -5.63 52.09 21.17
N ARG A 10 -4.83 52.80 21.98
CA ARG A 10 -3.38 52.68 22.06
C ARG A 10 -3.01 51.28 22.56
N VAL A 11 -2.37 50.48 21.71
CA VAL A 11 -1.84 49.16 22.09
C VAL A 11 -0.57 49.38 22.92
N PRO A 12 -0.47 48.86 24.15
CA PRO A 12 0.74 48.99 24.96
C PRO A 12 1.90 48.22 24.32
N SER A 13 3.06 48.87 24.24
CA SER A 13 4.29 48.35 23.68
C SER A 13 4.78 47.13 24.48
N VAL A 14 5.17 46.07 23.77
CA VAL A 14 5.62 44.77 24.33
C VAL A 14 6.89 44.87 25.19
N GLU A 15 7.56 46.02 25.22
CA GLU A 15 8.84 46.20 25.88
C GLU A 15 8.75 46.62 27.37
N GLU A 16 7.59 47.06 27.87
CA GLU A 16 7.44 47.48 29.28
C GLU A 16 7.21 46.32 30.29
N GLY A 17 7.11 45.08 29.82
CA GLY A 17 6.81 43.91 30.66
C GLY A 17 8.02 43.09 31.15
N LEU A 18 9.26 43.44 30.77
CA LEU A 18 10.43 42.58 30.94
C LEU A 18 11.37 42.96 32.10
N GLU A 19 11.12 44.06 32.81
CA GLU A 19 12.01 44.53 33.88
C GLU A 19 11.45 44.40 35.31
N SER A 20 10.33 43.70 35.50
CA SER A 20 9.72 43.49 36.82
C SER A 20 9.97 42.07 37.34
N GLY A 21 11.03 41.90 38.13
CA GLY A 21 11.10 40.88 39.18
C GLY A 21 11.64 39.50 38.78
N ILE A 22 12.95 39.39 38.55
CA ILE A 22 13.65 38.12 38.73
C ILE A 22 13.94 37.97 40.23
N ASP A 23 12.93 37.51 40.97
CA ASP A 23 13.12 36.93 42.30
C ASP A 23 13.54 35.48 42.09
N THR A 24 14.82 35.18 42.32
CA THR A 24 15.37 33.83 42.14
C THR A 24 15.16 33.06 43.44
N PRO A 25 14.29 32.05 43.52
CA PRO A 25 14.18 31.24 44.72
C PRO A 25 15.48 30.42 44.92
N PRO A 26 16.04 30.38 46.14
CA PRO A 26 17.21 29.59 46.44
C PRO A 26 16.78 28.15 46.74
N GLY A 27 17.26 27.22 45.92
CA GLY A 27 17.31 25.80 46.28
C GLY A 27 16.12 24.96 45.84
N GLY A 28 16.42 24.01 44.96
CA GLY A 28 15.66 22.76 44.85
C GLY A 28 14.60 22.74 43.75
N ALA A 29 14.75 21.76 42.87
CA ALA A 29 13.71 21.22 42.00
C ALA A 29 13.34 22.01 40.72
N TYR A 30 14.34 22.25 39.86
CA TYR A 30 14.11 22.13 38.40
C TYR A 30 14.32 20.68 37.96
N LEU A 31 13.60 19.74 38.57
CA LEU A 31 13.41 18.38 38.05
C LEU A 31 11.92 18.17 37.79
N TYR A 32 11.36 19.06 36.97
CA TYR A 32 10.09 18.82 36.29
C TYR A 32 10.30 18.92 34.78
N THR A 33 11.36 18.31 34.26
CA THR A 33 11.19 17.60 32.99
C THR A 33 10.43 16.33 33.36
N ALA A 34 9.12 16.48 33.50
CA ALA A 34 8.23 15.36 33.32
C ALA A 34 8.67 14.70 32.01
N SER A 35 9.37 13.58 32.12
CA SER A 35 9.26 12.53 31.15
C SER A 35 7.78 12.21 31.12
N ILE A 36 7.03 12.97 30.31
CA ILE A 36 5.83 12.45 29.69
C ILE A 36 6.39 11.30 28.88
N GLY A 37 6.48 10.14 29.55
CA GLY A 37 6.54 8.86 28.90
C GLY A 37 5.33 8.90 27.99
N THR A 38 5.60 9.18 26.73
CA THR A 38 4.65 8.93 25.69
C THR A 38 4.50 7.42 25.71
N ASP A 39 3.61 6.92 26.57
CA ASP A 39 2.96 5.62 26.46
C ASP A 39 2.07 5.63 25.20
N ALA A 40 2.60 6.17 24.08
CA ALA A 40 2.11 5.80 22.78
C ALA A 40 2.31 4.29 22.73
N PRO A 41 1.24 3.51 22.54
CA PRO A 41 1.40 2.07 22.40
C PRO A 41 2.49 1.84 21.36
N ASP A 42 3.49 1.04 21.69
CA ASP A 42 4.57 0.69 20.77
C ASP A 42 3.94 0.04 19.54
N THR A 43 3.71 0.85 18.50
CA THR A 43 3.12 0.44 17.23
C THR A 43 4.19 -0.04 16.26
N THR A 44 5.44 -0.18 16.69
CA THR A 44 6.52 -0.65 15.82
C THR A 44 6.40 -2.16 15.61
N ALA A 45 6.53 -2.57 14.35
CA ALA A 45 6.43 -3.99 14.01
C ALA A 45 7.67 -4.74 14.53
N GLN A 46 7.48 -5.72 15.42
CA GLN A 46 8.60 -6.51 15.95
C GLN A 46 9.23 -7.41 14.87
N PRO A 47 10.57 -7.50 14.78
CA PRO A 47 11.24 -8.44 13.88
C PRO A 47 10.86 -9.89 14.20
N ASN A 48 10.43 -10.65 13.18
CA ASN A 48 10.03 -12.06 13.35
C ASN A 48 10.63 -12.92 12.24
N ARG A 49 11.70 -13.65 12.59
CA ARG A 49 12.45 -14.52 11.68
C ARG A 49 11.61 -15.65 11.12
N THR A 50 10.75 -16.26 11.94
CA THR A 50 9.89 -17.36 11.50
C THR A 50 8.93 -16.87 10.42
N MET A 51 8.37 -15.67 10.57
CA MET A 51 7.50 -15.10 9.55
C MET A 51 8.25 -14.81 8.25
N GLU A 52 9.48 -14.29 8.31
CA GLU A 52 10.31 -14.07 7.12
C GLU A 52 10.59 -15.36 6.37
N ILE A 53 10.98 -16.41 7.09
CA ILE A 53 11.24 -17.75 6.52
C ILE A 53 9.95 -18.30 5.91
N VAL A 54 8.83 -18.25 6.63
CA VAL A 54 7.54 -18.76 6.14
C VAL A 54 7.10 -18.02 4.87
N VAL A 55 7.16 -16.69 4.85
CA VAL A 55 6.77 -15.89 3.68
C VAL A 55 7.69 -16.18 2.49
N ALA A 56 9.01 -16.25 2.71
CA ALA A 56 9.96 -16.56 1.66
C ALA A 56 9.80 -18.00 1.14
N ALA A 57 9.56 -18.97 2.02
CA ALA A 57 9.31 -20.37 1.65
C ALA A 57 8.01 -20.53 0.86
N VAL A 58 6.93 -19.87 1.30
CA VAL A 58 5.65 -19.85 0.56
C VAL A 58 5.83 -19.20 -0.81
N GLY A 59 6.51 -18.05 -0.87
CA GLY A 59 6.82 -17.37 -2.15
C GLY A 59 7.63 -18.26 -3.09
N LEU A 60 8.61 -19.00 -2.57
CA LEU A 60 9.42 -19.92 -3.34
C LEU A 60 8.58 -21.09 -3.86
N ALA A 61 7.75 -21.69 -3.00
CA ALA A 61 6.84 -22.76 -3.38
C ALA A 61 5.86 -22.31 -4.48
N VAL A 62 5.30 -21.10 -4.37
CA VAL A 62 4.42 -20.51 -5.39
C VAL A 62 5.16 -20.27 -6.70
N GLY A 63 6.38 -19.71 -6.66
CA GLY A 63 7.19 -19.51 -7.85
C GLY A 63 7.53 -20.83 -8.56
N LEU A 64 7.95 -21.86 -7.81
CA LEU A 64 8.22 -23.19 -8.36
C LEU A 64 6.97 -23.85 -8.94
N ALA A 65 5.84 -23.78 -8.22
CA ALA A 65 4.56 -24.26 -8.72
C ALA A 65 4.15 -23.53 -10.01
N GLY A 66 4.38 -22.22 -10.09
CA GLY A 66 4.14 -21.41 -11.29
C GLY A 66 4.97 -21.87 -12.49
N ILE A 67 6.24 -22.23 -12.29
CA ILE A 67 7.09 -22.80 -13.35
C ILE A 67 6.50 -24.12 -13.86
N LEU A 68 6.10 -25.02 -12.95
CA LEU A 68 5.51 -26.31 -13.31
C LEU A 68 4.17 -26.14 -14.05
N LEU A 69 3.32 -25.22 -13.60
CA LEU A 69 2.04 -24.91 -14.25
C LEU A 69 2.23 -24.27 -15.63
N ALA A 70 3.24 -23.41 -15.79
CA ALA A 70 3.55 -22.79 -17.08
C ALA A 70 3.94 -23.83 -18.14
N GLN A 71 4.59 -24.93 -17.75
CA GLN A 71 4.92 -26.03 -18.67
C GLN A 71 3.69 -26.80 -19.16
N GLY A 72 2.58 -26.75 -18.42
CA GLY A 72 1.32 -27.39 -18.76
C GLY A 72 0.46 -26.64 -19.79
N ILE A 73 0.80 -25.40 -20.14
CA ILE A 73 0.00 -24.59 -21.09
C ILE A 73 0.16 -25.16 -22.50
N GLU A 74 -0.90 -25.65 -23.14
CA GLU A 74 -0.81 -26.16 -24.51
C GLU A 74 -0.44 -25.07 -25.52
N LEU A 75 0.53 -25.38 -26.39
CA LEU A 75 0.98 -24.46 -27.44
C LEU A 75 0.08 -24.62 -28.66
N ARG A 76 -0.67 -23.58 -29.01
CA ARG A 76 -1.27 -23.47 -30.36
C ARG A 76 -0.24 -22.83 -31.28
N ALA A 77 0.22 -23.61 -32.25
CA ALA A 77 1.34 -23.30 -33.15
C ALA A 77 1.06 -22.17 -34.17
N GLU A 78 -0.04 -21.41 -34.03
CA GLU A 78 -0.49 -20.48 -35.09
C GLU A 78 -0.35 -19.00 -34.75
N THR A 79 0.14 -18.65 -33.56
CA THR A 79 0.44 -17.25 -33.23
C THR A 79 1.93 -17.02 -33.44
N GLY A 80 2.33 -16.42 -34.57
CA GLY A 80 3.72 -16.04 -34.89
C GLY A 80 4.33 -14.96 -33.97
N GLY A 81 4.00 -14.99 -32.68
CA GLY A 81 4.46 -14.07 -31.64
C GLY A 81 5.12 -14.81 -30.46
N ILE A 82 5.29 -14.10 -29.35
CA ILE A 82 5.87 -14.64 -28.12
C ILE A 82 5.04 -15.83 -27.61
N ASP A 83 5.71 -16.93 -27.27
CA ASP A 83 5.11 -18.14 -26.73
C ASP A 83 4.21 -17.82 -25.50
N PRO A 84 2.95 -18.31 -25.44
CA PRO A 84 2.07 -18.13 -24.28
C PRO A 84 2.69 -18.53 -22.93
N ARG A 85 3.63 -19.48 -22.93
CA ARG A 85 4.37 -19.95 -21.75
C ARG A 85 5.44 -18.98 -21.29
N TRP A 86 5.96 -18.14 -22.20
CA TRP A 86 7.15 -17.32 -21.94
C TRP A 86 6.92 -16.35 -20.79
N TRP A 87 5.82 -15.59 -20.83
CA TRP A 87 5.48 -14.63 -19.78
C TRP A 87 5.26 -15.28 -18.41
N PRO A 88 4.40 -16.30 -18.26
CA PRO A 88 4.26 -17.03 -17.00
C PRO A 88 5.58 -17.61 -16.48
N THR A 89 6.41 -18.14 -17.37
CA THR A 89 7.71 -18.71 -17.01
C THR A 89 8.67 -17.65 -16.46
N VAL A 90 8.82 -16.52 -17.16
CA VAL A 90 9.69 -15.41 -16.72
C VAL A 90 9.25 -14.87 -15.37
N LEU A 91 7.95 -14.63 -15.17
CA LEU A 91 7.41 -14.15 -13.90
C LEU A 91 7.62 -15.16 -12.76
N SER A 92 7.41 -16.45 -13.04
CA SER A 92 7.57 -17.50 -12.03
C SER A 92 9.04 -17.73 -11.64
N ILE A 93 9.96 -17.68 -12.62
CA ILE A 93 11.41 -17.74 -12.36
C ILE A 93 11.84 -16.51 -11.56
N GLY A 94 11.43 -15.30 -11.96
CA GLY A 94 11.76 -14.07 -11.23
C GLY A 94 11.25 -14.10 -9.79
N SER A 95 10.01 -14.55 -9.60
CA SER A 95 9.40 -14.73 -8.27
C SER A 95 10.16 -15.77 -7.44
N ALA A 96 10.47 -16.93 -8.00
CA ALA A 96 11.24 -17.98 -7.32
C ALA A 96 12.65 -17.51 -6.94
N ALA A 97 13.34 -16.79 -7.84
CA ALA A 97 14.66 -16.25 -7.60
C ALA A 97 14.66 -15.22 -6.46
N LEU A 98 13.71 -14.27 -6.48
CA LEU A 98 13.54 -13.30 -5.40
C LEU A 98 13.19 -13.97 -4.07
N ALA A 99 12.28 -14.94 -4.07
CA ALA A 99 11.90 -15.68 -2.87
C ALA A 99 13.06 -16.52 -2.31
N ALA A 100 13.87 -17.14 -3.18
CA ALA A 100 15.09 -17.83 -2.77
C ALA A 100 16.11 -16.86 -2.16
N ALA A 101 16.31 -15.68 -2.77
CA ALA A 101 17.19 -14.66 -2.22
C ALA A 101 16.71 -14.17 -0.84
N LEU A 102 15.40 -13.96 -0.67
CA LEU A 102 14.81 -13.61 0.62
C LEU A 102 14.95 -14.73 1.65
N LEU A 103 14.79 -15.99 1.24
CA LEU A 103 14.95 -17.14 2.12
C LEU A 103 16.41 -17.25 2.60
N VAL A 104 17.37 -17.13 1.70
CA VAL A 104 18.80 -17.08 2.04
C VAL A 104 19.10 -15.92 2.98
N ALA A 105 18.56 -14.73 2.70
CA ALA A 105 18.72 -13.57 3.57
C ALA A 105 18.17 -13.83 4.98
N ALA A 106 16.97 -14.40 5.11
CA ALA A 106 16.35 -14.73 6.40
C ALA A 106 17.15 -15.78 7.19
N LEU A 107 17.85 -16.69 6.50
CA LEU A 107 18.67 -17.75 7.12
C LEU A 107 20.06 -17.27 7.52
N VAL A 108 20.65 -16.32 6.79
CA VAL A 108 22.05 -15.90 7.01
C VAL A 108 22.17 -14.56 7.74
N ARG A 109 21.19 -13.66 7.60
CA ARG A 109 21.22 -12.33 8.21
C ARG A 109 20.39 -12.27 9.50
N PRO A 110 20.70 -11.35 10.42
CA PRO A 110 19.78 -10.96 11.49
C PRO A 110 18.43 -10.53 10.90
N PRO A 111 17.31 -10.70 11.64
CA PRO A 111 15.99 -10.24 11.22
C PRO A 111 16.04 -8.78 10.81
N PHE A 112 15.30 -8.41 9.76
CA PHE A 112 15.27 -7.03 9.31
C PHE A 112 14.75 -6.12 10.42
N ASP A 113 15.41 -4.98 10.61
CA ASP A 113 14.87 -3.93 11.47
C ASP A 113 13.58 -3.39 10.84
N ARG A 114 12.55 -3.28 11.67
CA ARG A 114 11.19 -2.87 11.30
C ARG A 114 10.69 -1.77 12.22
N SER A 115 11.60 -1.13 12.95
CA SER A 115 11.33 0.03 13.78
C SER A 115 10.66 1.18 13.02
N ASP A 116 11.02 1.36 11.74
CA ASP A 116 10.41 2.36 10.84
C ASP A 116 9.07 1.93 10.22
N LEU A 117 8.62 0.69 10.46
CA LEU A 117 7.38 0.15 9.90
C LEU A 117 6.25 0.24 10.92
N GLU A 118 5.20 0.96 10.55
CA GLU A 118 3.94 0.98 11.30
C GLU A 118 3.30 -0.42 11.27
N THR A 119 2.92 -0.94 12.45
CA THR A 119 2.28 -2.25 12.56
C THR A 119 1.04 -2.30 11.69
N VAL A 120 0.93 -3.38 10.89
CA VAL A 120 -0.26 -3.64 10.08
C VAL A 120 -1.47 -3.69 11.01
N GLY A 121 -2.31 -2.65 10.98
CA GLY A 121 -3.53 -2.61 11.77
C GLY A 121 -4.39 -3.85 11.50
N ALA A 122 -5.19 -4.28 12.48
CA ALA A 122 -5.93 -5.56 12.48
C ALA A 122 -6.81 -5.83 11.23
N GLY A 123 -7.08 -4.81 10.39
CA GLY A 123 -7.79 -4.94 9.11
C GLY A 123 -6.94 -5.21 7.87
N GLY A 124 -5.61 -5.11 7.93
CA GLY A 124 -4.73 -5.19 6.75
C GLY A 124 -4.75 -6.56 6.08
N TRP A 125 -4.62 -7.64 6.84
CA TRP A 125 -4.65 -9.02 6.31
C TRP A 125 -6.01 -9.37 5.70
N ARG A 126 -7.11 -8.85 6.26
CA ARG A 126 -8.46 -9.05 5.72
C ARG A 126 -8.60 -8.38 4.36
N ARG A 127 -8.08 -7.16 4.21
CA ARG A 127 -8.06 -6.44 2.92
C ARG A 127 -7.21 -7.19 1.89
N LEU A 128 -6.06 -7.73 2.29
CA LEU A 128 -5.23 -8.55 1.41
C LEU A 128 -6.00 -9.79 0.93
N LEU A 129 -6.58 -10.56 1.85
CA LEU A 129 -7.34 -11.76 1.51
C LEU A 129 -8.55 -11.43 0.62
N LEU A 130 -9.25 -10.34 0.91
CA LEU A 130 -10.38 -9.87 0.11
C LEU A 130 -9.93 -9.45 -1.30
N ALA A 131 -8.82 -8.74 -1.43
CA ALA A 131 -8.24 -8.37 -2.72
C ALA A 131 -7.83 -9.61 -3.53
N THR A 132 -7.24 -10.63 -2.89
CA THR A 132 -6.91 -11.91 -3.53
C THR A 132 -8.16 -12.62 -4.05
N VAL A 133 -9.23 -12.69 -3.25
CA VAL A 133 -10.50 -13.30 -3.65
C VAL A 133 -11.15 -12.53 -4.80
N ILE A 134 -11.15 -11.20 -4.75
CA ILE A 134 -11.64 -10.35 -5.84
C ILE A 134 -10.85 -10.58 -7.13
N GLY A 135 -9.53 -10.72 -7.05
CA GLY A 135 -8.69 -11.07 -8.20
C GLY A 135 -9.02 -12.43 -8.81
N ALA A 136 -9.22 -13.45 -7.98
CA ALA A 136 -9.64 -14.77 -8.47
C ALA A 136 -11.05 -14.72 -9.11
N ALA A 137 -11.98 -13.99 -8.49
CA ALA A 137 -13.33 -13.79 -9.02
C ALA A 137 -13.32 -13.02 -10.35
N TYR A 138 -12.41 -12.06 -10.53
CA TYR A 138 -12.22 -11.37 -11.81
C TYR A 138 -11.81 -12.33 -12.93
N VAL A 139 -10.83 -13.20 -12.68
CA VAL A 139 -10.38 -14.19 -13.67
C VAL A 139 -11.53 -15.13 -14.05
N ALA A 140 -12.30 -15.61 -13.07
CA ALA A 140 -13.46 -16.46 -13.33
C ALA A 140 -14.59 -15.71 -14.06
N GLY A 141 -14.84 -14.46 -13.68
CA GLY A 141 -15.90 -13.61 -14.25
C GLY A 141 -15.60 -13.12 -15.66
N TRP A 142 -14.34 -13.06 -16.07
CA TRP A 142 -13.94 -12.59 -17.40
C TRP A 142 -14.70 -13.32 -18.52
N GLN A 143 -14.82 -14.64 -18.43
CA GLN A 143 -15.47 -15.47 -19.46
C GLN A 143 -16.99 -15.19 -19.59
N LEU A 144 -17.61 -14.60 -18.57
CA LEU A 144 -19.06 -14.38 -18.52
C LEU A 144 -19.47 -13.00 -19.04
N VAL A 145 -18.72 -11.95 -18.70
CA VAL A 145 -19.09 -10.55 -18.97
C VAL A 145 -18.12 -9.82 -19.91
N GLY A 146 -17.02 -10.47 -20.30
CA GLY A 146 -15.97 -9.89 -21.13
C GLY A 146 -15.06 -8.91 -20.36
N TYR A 147 -14.02 -8.45 -21.07
CA TYR A 147 -12.95 -7.62 -20.48
C TYR A 147 -13.47 -6.31 -19.86
N LEU A 148 -14.31 -5.55 -20.57
CA LEU A 148 -14.79 -4.25 -20.11
C LEU A 148 -15.61 -4.36 -18.82
N GLY A 149 -16.59 -5.26 -18.79
CA GLY A 149 -17.46 -5.45 -17.63
C GLY A 149 -16.69 -5.97 -16.43
N ALA A 150 -15.85 -7.00 -16.63
CA ALA A 150 -15.08 -7.61 -15.55
C ALA A 150 -14.09 -6.61 -14.94
N THR A 151 -13.39 -5.83 -15.76
CA THR A 151 -12.32 -4.91 -15.30
C THR A 151 -12.89 -3.71 -14.55
N VAL A 152 -13.99 -3.12 -15.02
CA VAL A 152 -14.64 -2.01 -14.31
C VAL A 152 -15.12 -2.45 -12.93
N VAL A 153 -15.78 -3.61 -12.84
CA VAL A 153 -16.25 -4.17 -11.56
C VAL A 153 -15.07 -4.50 -10.65
N PHE A 154 -14.03 -5.15 -11.18
CA PHE A 154 -12.83 -5.49 -10.43
C PHE A 154 -12.15 -4.25 -9.82
N LEU A 155 -11.90 -3.21 -10.63
CA LEU A 155 -11.27 -1.98 -10.15
C LEU A 155 -12.15 -1.23 -9.16
N ALA A 156 -13.46 -1.18 -9.38
CA ALA A 156 -14.39 -0.55 -8.44
C ALA A 156 -14.39 -1.26 -7.08
N LEU A 157 -14.40 -2.60 -7.07
CA LEU A 157 -14.30 -3.40 -5.85
C LEU A 157 -12.97 -3.15 -5.13
N LEU A 158 -11.84 -3.12 -5.83
CA LEU A 158 -10.55 -2.83 -5.21
C LEU A 158 -10.50 -1.42 -4.61
N VAL A 159 -10.94 -0.39 -5.33
CA VAL A 159 -11.02 0.98 -4.83
C VAL A 159 -11.85 1.03 -3.54
N TRP A 160 -12.98 0.33 -3.51
CA TRP A 160 -13.83 0.25 -2.33
C TRP A 160 -13.12 -0.45 -1.14
N VAL A 161 -12.46 -1.60 -1.37
CA VAL A 161 -11.71 -2.35 -0.34
C VAL A 161 -10.58 -1.53 0.27
N PHE A 162 -9.88 -0.75 -0.56
CA PHE A 162 -8.78 0.12 -0.11
C PHE A 162 -9.25 1.48 0.42
N GLY A 163 -10.56 1.73 0.50
CA GLY A 163 -11.12 2.90 1.19
C GLY A 163 -11.38 4.13 0.31
N GLY A 164 -11.34 3.99 -1.01
CA GLY A 164 -11.85 5.03 -1.91
C GLY A 164 -13.36 5.17 -1.77
N ARG A 165 -13.82 6.22 -1.09
CA ARG A 165 -15.24 6.44 -0.75
C ARG A 165 -15.96 7.48 -1.63
N GLY A 166 -15.24 8.14 -2.53
CA GLY A 166 -15.85 9.10 -3.46
C GLY A 166 -16.53 8.36 -4.62
N TRP A 167 -17.78 8.69 -4.94
CA TRP A 167 -18.46 8.10 -6.12
C TRP A 167 -17.67 8.34 -7.41
N LYS A 168 -17.03 9.52 -7.52
CA LYS A 168 -16.09 9.84 -8.61
C LYS A 168 -14.92 8.85 -8.61
N THR A 169 -14.29 8.58 -7.47
CA THR A 169 -13.19 7.62 -7.38
C THR A 169 -13.64 6.19 -7.67
N ILE A 170 -14.84 5.78 -7.24
CA ILE A 170 -15.34 4.40 -7.44
C ILE A 170 -15.77 4.16 -8.88
N VAL A 171 -16.27 5.18 -9.60
CA VAL A 171 -16.82 5.01 -10.97
C VAL A 171 -15.89 5.59 -12.02
N LEU A 172 -15.46 6.84 -11.86
CA LEU A 172 -14.70 7.56 -12.89
C LEU A 172 -13.31 6.92 -13.08
N PHE A 173 -12.61 6.60 -12.00
CA PHE A 173 -11.29 5.98 -12.10
C PHE A 173 -11.33 4.61 -12.80
N PRO A 174 -12.17 3.63 -12.40
CA PRO A 174 -12.28 2.36 -13.11
C PRO A 174 -12.66 2.50 -14.57
N VAL A 175 -13.63 3.37 -14.90
CA VAL A 175 -14.08 3.56 -16.28
C VAL A 175 -12.99 4.18 -17.15
N ILE A 176 -12.33 5.24 -16.68
CA ILE A 176 -11.25 5.89 -17.43
C ILE A 176 -10.07 4.92 -17.61
N THR A 177 -9.62 4.27 -16.54
CA THR A 177 -8.50 3.32 -16.61
C THR A 177 -8.81 2.16 -17.54
N THR A 178 -9.99 1.55 -17.41
CA THR A 178 -10.40 0.43 -18.27
C THR A 178 -10.50 0.88 -19.73
N GLY A 179 -11.11 2.03 -20.00
CA GLY A 179 -11.24 2.60 -21.34
C GLY A 179 -9.88 2.93 -21.97
N PHE A 180 -8.97 3.52 -21.19
CA PHE A 180 -7.60 3.80 -21.63
C PHE A 180 -6.85 2.51 -21.99
N THR A 181 -6.88 1.51 -21.11
CA THR A 181 -6.23 0.21 -21.36
C THR A 181 -6.85 -0.51 -22.55
N TYR A 182 -8.19 -0.47 -22.69
CA TYR A 182 -8.89 -1.00 -23.86
C TYR A 182 -8.41 -0.33 -25.15
N LEU A 183 -8.38 1.01 -25.19
CA LEU A 183 -7.93 1.77 -26.35
C LEU A 183 -6.47 1.46 -26.70
N LEU A 184 -5.60 1.31 -25.70
CA LEU A 184 -4.20 0.96 -25.90
C LEU A 184 -4.08 -0.41 -26.60
N PHE A 185 -4.73 -1.44 -26.06
CA PHE A 185 -4.66 -2.79 -26.64
C PHE A 185 -5.36 -2.89 -28.00
N HIS A 186 -6.51 -2.25 -28.15
CA HIS A 186 -7.28 -2.29 -29.38
C HIS A 186 -6.60 -1.49 -30.51
N THR A 187 -6.14 -0.27 -30.22
CA THR A 187 -5.61 0.64 -31.25
C THR A 187 -4.14 0.37 -31.54
N LEU A 188 -3.31 0.21 -30.50
CA LEU A 188 -1.86 0.11 -30.65
C LEU A 188 -1.43 -1.32 -30.94
N LEU A 189 -2.02 -2.29 -30.25
CA LEU A 189 -1.62 -3.69 -30.33
C LEU A 189 -2.51 -4.53 -31.28
N LYS A 190 -3.64 -3.99 -31.73
CA LYS A 190 -4.62 -4.66 -32.62
C LYS A 190 -5.04 -6.05 -32.13
N VAL A 191 -5.06 -6.24 -30.80
CA VAL A 191 -5.49 -7.49 -30.19
C VAL A 191 -7.00 -7.43 -29.99
N PRO A 192 -7.78 -8.41 -30.47
CA PRO A 192 -9.19 -8.54 -30.12
C PRO A 192 -9.30 -8.89 -28.63
N LEU A 193 -10.01 -8.06 -27.85
CA LEU A 193 -10.20 -8.17 -26.40
C LEU A 193 -11.59 -8.71 -26.05
#